data_AF-A0A087UML7-F1
#
_entry.id   AF-A0A087UML7-F1
#
_cell.length_a   1.000
_cell.length_b   1.000
_cell.length_c   1.000
_cell.angle_alpha   90.00
_cell.angle_beta   90.00
_cell.angle_gamma   90.00
#
_symmetry.space_group_name_H-M   'P 1'
#
loop_
_entity.id
_entity.type
_entity.pdbx_description
1 polymer ?
#
loop_
_entity_poly.entity_id
_entity_poly.type
_entity_poly.pdbx_seq_one_letter_code
_entity_poly.pdbx_strand_id
1 'polypeptide(L)'
;MSAKSYFVSIAHWILFALSLKVLALTLPSSTTYFYTYSANALLYCFLAGWTYHFTKKRYLGDKVEPENKAILITGCDSGFGNLLAKRLDSRGFYVFASCLFPYGPGAEDLRKSCSKRLQVLELDVTKD
;
A
#
# COMPACT_ATOMS: atom_id res chain seq x y z
N MET A 1 13.39 7.40 1.16
CA MET A 1 13.26 6.77 2.50
C MET A 1 13.55 7.83 3.55
N SER A 2 12.56 8.16 4.39
CA SER A 2 12.79 9.14 5.46
C SER A 2 13.79 8.56 6.47
N ALA A 3 14.80 9.32 6.88
CA ALA A 3 15.82 8.94 7.87
C ALA A 3 15.23 8.28 9.14
N LYS A 4 13.96 8.59 9.44
CA LYS A 4 13.19 8.05 10.56
C LYS A 4 12.92 6.54 10.46
N SER A 5 12.79 5.95 9.27
CA SER A 5 12.52 4.50 9.15
C SER A 5 13.79 3.65 9.34
N TYR A 6 14.94 4.19 8.97
CA TYR A 6 16.23 3.52 9.11
C TYR A 6 16.60 3.36 10.59
N PHE A 7 16.33 4.38 11.39
CA PHE A 7 16.55 4.37 12.84
C PHE A 7 15.71 3.31 13.57
N VAL A 8 14.42 3.21 13.23
CA VAL A 8 13.52 2.22 13.86
C VAL A 8 13.94 0.80 13.52
N SER A 9 14.36 0.54 12.27
CA SER A 9 14.84 -0.79 11.88
C SER A 9 16.13 -1.17 12.60
N ILE A 10 17.08 -0.23 12.72
CA ILE A 10 18.35 -0.47 13.43
C ILE A 10 18.10 -0.73 14.92
N ALA A 11 17.22 0.03 15.56
CA ALA A 11 16.88 -0.16 16.97
C ALA A 11 16.29 -1.56 17.24
N HIS A 12 15.44 -2.07 16.35
CA HIS A 12 14.88 -3.43 16.48
C HIS A 12 15.94 -4.53 16.32
N TRP A 13 16.84 -4.41 15.34
CA TRP A 13 17.93 -5.36 15.15
C TRP A 13 18.91 -5.37 16.33
N ILE A 14 19.17 -4.20 16.93
CA ILE A 14 20.02 -4.08 18.12
C ILE A 14 19.35 -4.70 19.34
N LEU A 15 18.07 -4.39 19.60
CA LEU A 15 17.34 -4.98 20.75
C LEU A 15 17.26 -6.50 20.64
N PHE A 16 17.05 -7.00 19.42
CA PHE A 16 16.97 -8.41 19.12
C PHE A 16 18.32 -9.14 19.30
N ALA A 17 19.42 -8.53 18.86
CA ALA A 17 20.76 -9.06 19.08
C ALA A 17 21.16 -9.08 20.57
N LEU A 18 20.67 -8.10 21.35
CA LEU A 18 20.89 -8.04 22.80
C LEU A 18 20.09 -9.10 23.55
N SER A 19 18.84 -9.37 23.16
CA SER A 19 18.05 -10.46 23.77
C SER A 19 18.67 -11.83 23.53
N LEU A 20 19.25 -12.07 22.36
CA LEU A 20 19.98 -13.33 22.04
C LEU A 20 21.22 -13.53 22.91
N LYS A 21 21.96 -12.46 23.22
CA LYS A 21 23.18 -12.52 24.05
C LYS A 21 22.87 -12.74 25.53
N VAL A 22 21.83 -12.11 26.06
CA VAL A 22 21.41 -12.26 27.47
C VAL A 22 20.94 -13.68 27.75
N LEU A 23 20.25 -14.30 26.79
CA LEU A 23 19.78 -15.68 26.86
C LEU A 23 20.90 -16.73 26.92
N ALA A 24 22.03 -16.44 26.28
CA ALA A 24 23.19 -17.34 26.21
C ALA A 24 24.03 -17.37 27.49
N LEU A 25 23.83 -16.41 28.42
CA LEU A 25 24.69 -16.21 29.59
C LEU A 25 24.18 -16.83 30.89
N THR A 26 22.90 -17.24 30.97
CA THR A 26 22.28 -17.40 32.30
C THR A 26 21.86 -18.81 32.73
N LEU A 27 21.83 -19.88 31.91
CA LEU A 27 21.12 -21.12 32.34
C LEU A 27 21.65 -22.49 31.82
N PRO A 28 21.35 -23.63 32.50
CA PRO A 28 21.86 -24.98 32.18
C PRO A 28 21.18 -25.62 30.95
N SER A 29 21.90 -26.47 30.23
CA SER A 29 21.79 -26.71 28.78
C SER A 29 20.64 -27.58 28.22
N SER A 30 19.59 -27.99 28.96
CA SER A 30 18.51 -28.81 28.36
C SER A 30 17.09 -28.26 28.56
N THR A 31 16.68 -27.94 29.80
CA THR A 31 15.32 -27.43 30.08
C THR A 31 15.12 -26.00 29.60
N THR A 32 16.21 -25.24 29.50
CA THR A 32 16.21 -23.85 29.07
C THR A 32 15.93 -23.71 27.59
N TYR A 33 16.42 -24.63 26.75
CA TYR A 33 16.18 -24.58 25.33
C TYR A 33 14.69 -24.54 24.99
N PHE A 34 13.86 -25.36 25.63
CA PHE A 34 12.42 -25.39 25.33
C PHE A 34 11.69 -24.10 25.75
N TYR A 35 11.92 -23.62 26.99
CA TYR A 35 11.28 -22.40 27.49
C TYR A 35 11.78 -21.15 26.78
N THR A 36 13.07 -21.09 26.45
CA THR A 36 13.66 -19.95 25.74
C THR A 36 13.23 -19.89 24.29
N TYR A 37 13.12 -21.03 23.60
CA TYR A 37 12.68 -21.06 22.19
C TYR A 37 11.22 -20.68 22.04
N SER A 38 10.35 -21.20 22.92
CA SER A 38 8.93 -20.84 22.93
C SER A 38 8.71 -19.37 23.32
N ALA A 39 9.41 -18.86 24.33
CA ALA A 39 9.36 -17.45 24.71
C ALA A 39 9.84 -16.52 23.58
N ASN A 40 10.94 -16.87 22.91
CA ASN A 40 11.44 -16.12 21.75
C ASN A 40 10.45 -16.15 20.59
N ALA A 41 9.88 -17.31 20.27
CA ALA A 41 8.86 -17.44 19.22
C ALA A 41 7.67 -16.51 19.48
N LEU A 42 7.15 -16.47 20.71
CA LEU A 42 6.08 -15.57 21.10
C LEU A 42 6.49 -14.10 20.99
N LEU A 43 7.71 -13.76 21.41
CA LEU A 43 8.25 -12.40 21.28
C LEU A 43 8.36 -11.97 19.82
N TYR A 44 8.84 -12.83 18.91
CA TYR A 44 8.89 -12.52 17.48
C TYR A 44 7.51 -12.35 16.88
N CYS A 45 6.55 -13.22 17.21
CA CYS A 45 5.18 -13.09 16.73
C CYS A 45 4.55 -11.78 17.20
N PHE A 46 4.78 -11.39 18.45
CA PHE A 46 4.30 -10.12 18.99
C PHE A 46 4.95 -8.92 18.28
N LEU A 47 6.27 -8.91 18.13
CA LEU A 47 7.00 -7.84 17.43
C LEU A 47 6.58 -7.75 15.95
N ALA A 48 6.39 -8.87 15.27
CA ALA A 48 5.89 -8.91 13.89
C ALA A 48 4.47 -8.35 13.78
N GLY A 49 3.58 -8.73 14.71
CA GLY A 49 2.21 -8.20 14.77
C GLY A 49 2.18 -6.69 15.06
N TRP A 50 2.98 -6.24 16.02
CA TRP A 50 3.11 -4.83 16.39
C TRP A 50 3.66 -3.99 15.24
N THR A 51 4.75 -4.44 14.61
CA THR A 51 5.36 -3.74 13.47
C THR A 51 4.45 -3.73 12.25
N TYR A 52 3.73 -4.81 11.96
CA TYR A 52 2.71 -4.84 10.91
C TYR A 52 1.58 -3.84 11.20
N HIS A 53 1.03 -3.84 12.41
CA HIS A 53 -0.03 -2.92 12.80
C HIS A 53 0.42 -1.45 12.72
N PHE A 54 1.62 -1.15 13.22
CA PHE A 54 2.21 0.18 13.14
C PHE A 54 2.45 0.61 11.69
N THR A 55 3.03 -0.26 10.86
CA THR A 55 3.32 0.02 9.45
C THR A 55 2.03 0.22 8.66
N LYS A 56 1.01 -0.63 8.87
CA LYS A 56 -0.30 -0.50 8.23
C LYS A 56 -0.96 0.83 8.56
N LYS A 57 -0.96 1.23 9.83
CA LYS A 57 -1.55 2.51 10.26
C LYS A 57 -0.81 3.72 9.67
N ARG A 58 0.51 3.64 9.53
CA ARG A 58 1.35 4.78 9.12
C ARG A 58 1.48 4.92 7.59
N TYR A 59 1.58 3.82 6.85
CA TYR A 59 1.90 3.85 5.41
C TYR A 59 0.72 3.50 4.51
N LEU A 60 -0.25 2.70 4.99
CA LEU A 60 -1.45 2.35 4.22
C LEU A 60 -2.64 3.26 4.55
N GLY A 61 -2.47 4.20 5.49
CA GLY A 61 -3.50 5.13 5.94
C GLY A 61 -3.46 6.50 5.26
N ASP A 62 -2.41 6.80 4.50
CA ASP A 62 -2.27 8.09 3.84
C ASP A 62 -3.32 8.20 2.72
N LYS A 63 -4.30 9.08 2.93
CA LYS A 63 -5.30 9.40 1.93
C LYS A 63 -4.79 10.56 1.08
N VAL A 64 -4.90 10.39 -0.23
CA VAL A 64 -4.63 11.47 -1.17
C VAL A 64 -5.90 12.32 -1.26
N GLU A 65 -5.83 13.57 -0.79
CA GLU A 65 -6.92 14.52 -1.00
C GLU A 65 -7.08 14.86 -2.49
N PRO A 66 -8.31 14.91 -3.03
CA PRO A 66 -8.55 15.10 -4.46
C PRO A 66 -8.29 16.52 -4.95
N GLU A 67 -8.28 17.50 -4.05
CA GLU A 67 -8.15 18.91 -4.39
C GLU A 67 -6.85 19.20 -5.15
N ASN A 68 -6.97 19.89 -6.29
CA ASN A 68 -5.88 20.24 -7.20
C ASN A 68 -5.03 19.05 -7.71
N LYS A 69 -5.60 17.84 -7.73
CA LYS A 69 -4.94 16.65 -8.29
C LYS A 69 -5.73 16.07 -9.46
N ALA A 70 -4.98 15.60 -10.46
CA ALA A 70 -5.51 14.89 -11.61
C ALA A 70 -4.94 13.48 -11.69
N ILE A 71 -5.73 12.55 -12.21
CA ILE A 71 -5.37 11.14 -12.40
C ILE A 71 -5.58 10.79 -13.86
N LEU A 72 -4.55 10.25 -14.51
CA LEU A 72 -4.66 9.60 -15.80
C LEU A 72 -4.84 8.09 -15.59
N ILE A 73 -5.87 7.52 -16.19
CA ILE A 73 -6.14 6.08 -16.15
C ILE A 73 -6.18 5.59 -17.59
N THR A 74 -5.35 4.59 -17.91
CA THR A 74 -5.37 3.93 -19.22
C THR A 74 -6.30 2.71 -19.20
N GLY A 75 -6.85 2.33 -20.36
CA GLY A 75 -7.74 1.17 -20.47
C GLY A 75 -9.09 1.38 -19.77
N CYS A 76 -9.75 2.51 -20.00
CA CYS A 76 -11.00 2.90 -19.34
C CYS A 76 -12.29 2.51 -20.08
N ASP A 77 -12.20 1.85 -21.23
CA ASP A 77 -13.35 1.47 -22.05
C ASP A 77 -14.14 0.28 -21.48
N SER A 78 -13.60 -0.47 -20.52
CA SER A 78 -14.32 -1.56 -19.86
C SER A 78 -13.70 -1.96 -18.51
N GLY A 79 -14.32 -2.93 -17.83
CA GLY A 79 -13.75 -3.63 -16.67
C GLY A 79 -13.29 -2.72 -15.53
N PHE A 80 -12.13 -3.02 -14.98
CA PHE A 80 -11.59 -2.33 -13.80
C PHE A 80 -11.25 -0.87 -14.06
N GLY A 81 -10.73 -0.51 -15.24
CA GLY A 81 -10.38 0.86 -15.57
C GLY A 81 -11.61 1.77 -15.59
N ASN A 82 -12.70 1.30 -16.22
CA ASN A 82 -13.98 1.99 -16.23
C ASN A 82 -14.54 2.20 -14.80
N LEU A 83 -14.60 1.13 -14.00
CA LEU A 83 -15.09 1.21 -12.62
C LEU A 83 -14.21 2.12 -11.73
N LEU A 84 -12.90 2.08 -11.93
CA LEU A 84 -11.95 2.93 -11.21
C LEU A 84 -12.15 4.40 -11.57
N ALA A 85 -12.33 4.72 -12.86
CA ALA A 85 -12.57 6.08 -13.32
C ALA A 85 -13.83 6.67 -12.68
N LYS A 86 -14.95 5.94 -12.70
CA LYS A 86 -16.20 6.32 -12.02
C LYS A 86 -16.00 6.52 -10.52
N ARG A 87 -15.26 5.62 -9.87
CA ARG A 87 -15.00 5.69 -8.44
C ARG A 87 -14.15 6.90 -8.06
N LEU A 88 -13.17 7.27 -8.87
CA LEU A 88 -12.30 8.41 -8.59
C LEU A 88 -13.00 9.75 -8.89
N ASP A 89 -13.79 9.82 -9.96
CA ASP A 89 -14.62 10.99 -10.25
C ASP A 89 -15.62 11.29 -9.11
N SER A 90 -16.31 10.25 -8.62
CA SER A 90 -17.24 10.36 -7.47
C SER A 90 -16.54 10.72 -6.15
N ARG A 91 -15.23 10.45 -6.04
CA ARG A 91 -14.38 10.90 -4.91
C ARG A 91 -13.86 12.32 -5.08
N GLY A 92 -14.18 13.00 -6.17
CA GLY A 92 -13.84 14.41 -6.39
C GLY A 92 -12.55 14.66 -7.17
N PHE A 93 -11.86 13.63 -7.66
CA PHE A 93 -10.66 13.79 -8.47
C PHE A 93 -10.98 14.31 -9.86
N TYR A 94 -10.05 15.04 -10.47
CA TYR A 94 -10.03 15.21 -11.92
C TYR A 94 -9.49 13.93 -12.56
N VAL A 95 -10.24 13.35 -13.49
CA VAL A 95 -9.91 12.06 -14.09
C VAL A 95 -9.81 12.21 -15.60
N PHE A 96 -8.63 11.89 -16.13
CA PHE A 96 -8.41 11.69 -17.55
C PHE A 96 -8.50 10.19 -17.82
N ALA A 97 -9.64 9.74 -18.34
CA ALA A 97 -9.90 8.35 -18.65
C ALA A 97 -9.52 8.09 -20.11
N SER A 98 -8.47 7.33 -20.37
CA SER A 98 -8.01 7.05 -21.73
C SER A 98 -8.30 5.63 -22.20
N CYS A 99 -8.58 5.50 -23.49
CA CYS A 99 -8.75 4.23 -24.18
C CYS A 99 -8.41 4.37 -25.67
N LEU A 100 -8.24 3.24 -26.35
CA LEU A 100 -7.96 3.22 -27.78
C LEU A 100 -9.14 3.75 -28.62
N PHE A 101 -10.38 3.51 -28.17
CA PHE A 101 -11.60 3.91 -28.86
C PHE A 101 -12.44 4.87 -27.99
N PRO A 102 -12.22 6.19 -28.05
CA PRO A 102 -12.83 7.18 -27.15
C PRO A 102 -14.33 7.42 -27.41
N TYR A 103 -14.86 6.89 -28.51
CA TYR A 103 -16.28 6.92 -28.88
C TYR A 103 -16.94 5.54 -28.73
N GLY A 104 -16.24 4.56 -28.17
CA GLY A 104 -16.79 3.24 -27.89
C GLY A 104 -17.84 3.26 -26.77
N PRO A 105 -18.67 2.20 -26.64
CA PRO A 105 -19.78 2.17 -25.69
C PRO A 105 -19.38 2.46 -24.24
N GLY A 106 -18.27 1.89 -23.77
CA GLY A 106 -17.83 2.10 -22.38
C GLY A 106 -17.20 3.47 -22.14
N ALA A 107 -16.59 4.09 -23.16
CA ALA A 107 -16.12 5.46 -23.10
C ALA A 107 -17.29 6.45 -23.06
N GLU A 108 -18.34 6.18 -23.84
CA GLU A 108 -19.58 6.97 -23.83
C GLU A 108 -20.35 6.83 -22.51
N ASP A 109 -20.37 5.63 -21.94
CA ASP A 109 -20.91 5.38 -20.60
C ASP A 109 -20.18 6.21 -19.53
N LEU A 110 -18.85 6.35 -19.60
CA LEU A 110 -18.12 7.26 -18.70
C LEU A 110 -18.57 8.71 -18.85
N ARG A 111 -18.73 9.21 -20.09
CA ARG A 111 -19.20 10.59 -20.35
C ARG A 111 -20.59 10.84 -19.78
N LYS A 112 -21.48 9.85 -19.86
CA LYS A 112 -22.87 9.95 -19.38
C LYS A 112 -23.01 9.80 -17.87
N SER A 113 -22.18 8.96 -17.25
CA SER A 113 -22.32 8.60 -15.83
C SER A 113 -21.45 9.43 -14.88
N CYS A 114 -20.44 10.13 -15.39
CA CYS A 114 -19.48 10.87 -14.56
C CYS A 114 -19.70 12.39 -14.61
N SER A 115 -19.08 13.09 -13.67
CA SER A 115 -19.13 14.55 -13.59
C SER A 115 -18.26 15.23 -14.66
N LYS A 116 -18.33 16.56 -14.75
CA LYS A 116 -17.46 17.37 -15.63
C LYS A 116 -15.96 17.25 -15.32
N ARG A 117 -15.59 16.67 -14.18
CA ARG A 117 -14.18 16.44 -13.80
C ARG A 117 -13.58 15.23 -14.49
N LEU A 118 -14.41 14.35 -15.08
CA LEU A 118 -13.93 13.25 -15.91
C LEU A 118 -13.92 13.66 -17.39
N GLN A 119 -12.78 13.46 -18.04
CA GLN A 119 -12.60 13.65 -19.47
C GLN A 119 -12.10 12.37 -20.10
N VAL A 120 -12.75 11.97 -21.19
CA VAL A 120 -12.32 10.80 -21.98
C VAL A 120 -11.33 11.25 -23.06
N LEU A 121 -10.18 10.60 -23.13
CA LEU A 121 -9.09 10.85 -24.07
C LEU A 121 -8.82 9.64 -24.96
N GLU A 122 -8.44 9.88 -26.20
CA GLU A 122 -7.87 8.84 -27.06
C GLU A 122 -6.41 8.59 -26.66
N LEU A 123 -6.04 7.33 -26.44
CA LEU A 123 -4.65 6.96 -26.20
C LEU A 123 -4.37 5.54 -26.69
N ASP A 124 -3.45 5.43 -27.64
CA ASP A 124 -2.83 4.16 -28.03
C ASP A 124 -1.54 3.98 -27.22
N VAL A 125 -1.60 3.13 -26.20
CA VAL A 125 -0.46 2.87 -25.29
C VAL A 125 0.73 2.18 -25.98
N THR A 126 0.58 1.78 -27.25
CA THR A 126 1.65 1.15 -28.05
C THR A 126 2.42 2.14 -28.91
N LYS A 127 2.04 3.43 -28.88
CA LYS A 127 2.65 4.49 -29.70
C LYS A 127 3.03 5.68 -28.81
N ASP A 128 4.21 6.23 -29.08
CA ASP A 128 4.76 7.42 -28.43
C ASP A 128 4.24 8.73 -29.04
#